data_AF-A0A2G6PWL5-F1
#
_entry.id   AF-A0A2G6PWL5-F1
#
_cell.length_a   1.000
_cell.length_b   1.000
_cell.length_c   1.000
_cell.angle_alpha   90.00
_cell.angle_beta   90.00
_cell.angle_gamma   90.00
#
_symmetry.space_group_name_H-M   'P 1'
#
loop_
_entity.id
_entity.type
_entity.pdbx_description
1 polymer ?
#
loop_
_entity_poly.entity_id
_entity_poly.type
_entity_poly.pdbx_seq_one_letter_code
_entity_poly.pdbx_strand_id
1 'polypeptide(L)'
;MLRDLNPEDLFVSDGTHRGINHELVRSFGFFNLNREVQEEIMDIYVKNALNKGEKDKYKMLIFRALSKNIQNFPFSVYQHFTSGQAYEYNMDWLEKYAE
;
A
#
# COMPACT_ATOMS: atom_id res chain seq x y z
N MET A 1 -20.03 -10.92 3.10
CA MET A 1 -20.22 -9.94 4.18
C MET A 1 -19.00 -9.01 4.14
N LEU A 2 -19.09 -7.87 3.45
CA LEU A 2 -18.13 -6.79 3.70
C LEU A 2 -18.50 -6.25 5.08
N ARG A 3 -17.73 -6.64 6.11
CA ARG A 3 -17.79 -5.97 7.41
C ARG A 3 -17.35 -4.52 7.19
N ASP A 4 -18.00 -3.60 7.88
CA ASP A 4 -17.64 -2.18 7.92
C ASP A 4 -16.19 -2.06 8.40
N LEU A 5 -15.25 -2.02 7.46
CA LEU A 5 -13.84 -1.84 7.74
C LEU A 5 -13.66 -0.36 8.08
N ASN A 6 -13.34 -0.06 9.34
CA ASN A 6 -12.97 1.30 9.71
C ASN A 6 -11.54 1.56 9.20
N PRO A 7 -11.25 2.68 8.51
CA PRO A 7 -9.89 3.03 8.13
C PRO A 7 -8.86 2.88 9.26
N GLU A 8 -9.26 3.16 10.50
CA GLU A 8 -8.40 2.99 11.68
C GLU A 8 -7.91 1.56 11.88
N ASP A 9 -8.68 0.54 11.48
CA ASP A 9 -8.30 -0.88 11.62
C ASP A 9 -7.12 -1.26 10.71
N LEU A 10 -6.86 -0.46 9.66
CA LEU A 10 -5.75 -0.64 8.72
C LEU A 10 -4.42 -0.17 9.29
N PHE A 11 -4.42 0.55 10.41
CA PHE A 11 -3.24 1.11 11.02
C PHE A 11 -2.96 0.44 12.36
N VAL A 12 -1.69 0.18 12.63
CA VAL A 12 -1.25 -0.29 13.95
C VAL A 12 -0.44 0.82 14.60
N SER A 13 -0.59 0.99 15.91
CA SER A 13 0.18 1.97 16.68
C SER A 13 0.60 1.36 17.99
N ASP A 14 1.89 1.42 18.29
CA ASP A 14 2.43 1.06 19.61
C ASP A 14 2.62 2.28 20.54
N GLY A 15 2.10 3.44 20.12
CA GLY A 15 2.25 4.73 20.81
C GLY A 15 3.50 5.52 20.42
N THR A 16 4.50 4.89 19.79
CA THR A 16 5.72 5.55 19.29
C THR A 16 5.92 5.41 17.79
N HIS A 17 5.43 4.31 17.21
CA HIS A 17 5.48 4.00 15.80
C HIS A 17 4.06 3.74 15.29
N ARG A 18 3.79 4.26 14.09
CA ARG A 18 2.58 3.99 13.34
C ARG A 18 2.96 3.09 12.17
N GLY A 19 2.44 1.87 12.17
CA GLY A 19 2.61 0.89 11.11
C GLY A 19 1.29 0.61 10.39
N ILE A 20 1.33 -0.38 9.50
CA ILE A 20 0.18 -0.79 8.69
C ILE A 20 -0.18 -2.23 9.04
N ASN A 21 -1.47 -2.51 9.24
CA ASN A 21 -1.99 -3.87 9.25
C ASN A 21 -1.98 -4.43 7.82
N HIS A 22 -0.80 -4.89 7.37
CA HIS A 22 -0.54 -5.24 5.99
C HIS A 22 -1.45 -6.37 5.48
N GLU A 23 -1.69 -7.38 6.31
CA GLU A 23 -2.58 -8.49 5.98
C GLU A 23 -4.01 -8.01 5.73
N LEU A 24 -4.50 -7.07 6.56
CA LEU A 24 -5.83 -6.50 6.38
C LEU A 24 -5.92 -5.68 5.10
N VAL A 25 -4.92 -4.83 4.80
CA VAL A 25 -4.83 -4.08 3.53
C VAL A 25 -4.82 -5.03 2.33
N ARG A 26 -4.06 -6.13 2.41
CA ARG A 26 -3.99 -7.16 1.37
C ARG A 26 -5.33 -7.85 1.15
N SER A 27 -5.99 -8.26 2.23
CA SER A 27 -7.27 -8.96 2.16
C SER A 27 -8.41 -8.09 1.61
N PHE A 28 -8.41 -6.80 1.94
CA PHE A 28 -9.41 -5.84 1.45
C PHE A 28 -9.12 -5.37 0.02
N GLY A 29 -7.86 -5.39 -0.37
CA GLY A 29 -7.35 -4.87 -1.62
C GLY A 29 -7.02 -3.39 -1.50
N PHE A 30 -5.73 -3.04 -1.55
CA PHE A 30 -5.25 -1.65 -1.45
C PHE A 30 -5.96 -0.69 -2.41
N PHE A 31 -6.23 -1.12 -3.65
CA PHE A 31 -6.88 -0.29 -4.66
C PHE A 31 -8.41 -0.18 -4.49
N ASN A 32 -9.02 -0.97 -3.60
CA ASN A 32 -10.43 -0.85 -3.23
C ASN A 32 -10.66 0.20 -2.15
N LEU A 33 -9.60 0.64 -1.47
CA LEU A 33 -9.65 1.69 -0.46
C LEU A 33 -9.92 3.05 -1.11
N ASN A 34 -10.49 3.98 -0.35
CA ASN A 34 -10.61 5.36 -0.81
C ASN A 34 -9.21 6.01 -0.96
N ARG A 35 -9.13 7.10 -1.72
CA ARG A 35 -7.85 7.72 -2.06
C ARG A 35 -7.10 8.27 -0.84
N GLU A 36 -7.81 8.82 0.13
CA GLU A 36 -7.21 9.38 1.35
C GLU A 36 -6.48 8.30 2.15
N VAL A 37 -7.13 7.17 2.37
CA VAL A 37 -6.56 6.01 3.07
C VAL A 37 -5.39 5.41 2.30
N GLN A 38 -5.47 5.32 0.97
CA GLN A 38 -4.35 4.88 0.14
C GLN A 38 -3.12 5.78 0.32
N GLU A 39 -3.30 7.11 0.33
CA GLU A 39 -2.18 8.03 0.50
C GLU A 39 -1.55 7.91 1.88
N GLU A 40 -2.36 7.77 2.93
CA GLU A 40 -1.87 7.62 4.30
C GLU A 40 -1.06 6.33 4.49
N ILE A 41 -1.56 5.20 3.96
CA ILE A 41 -0.81 3.93 3.91
C ILE A 41 0.52 4.12 3.16
N MET A 42 0.51 4.80 2.01
CA MET A 42 1.72 5.04 1.23
C MET A 42 2.71 5.96 1.95
N ASP A 43 2.25 6.94 2.72
CA ASP A 43 3.12 7.81 3.51
C ASP A 43 3.86 7.02 4.59
N ILE A 44 3.19 6.08 5.25
CA ILE A 44 3.81 5.17 6.22
C ILE A 44 4.84 4.25 5.52
N TYR A 45 4.48 3.62 4.40
CA TYR A 45 5.44 2.81 3.63
C TYR A 45 6.68 3.60 3.20
N VAL A 46 6.52 4.85 2.72
CA VAL A 46 7.63 5.70 2.32
C VAL A 46 8.52 6.06 3.51
N LYS A 47 7.91 6.40 4.65
CA LYS A 47 8.63 6.71 5.89
C LYS A 47 9.45 5.50 6.38
N ASN A 48 8.86 4.31 6.36
CA ASN A 48 9.53 3.08 6.78
C ASN A 48 10.60 2.65 5.78
N ALA A 49 10.37 2.84 4.48
CA ALA A 49 11.39 2.63 3.44
C ALA A 49 12.61 3.55 3.62
N LEU A 50 12.41 4.80 4.06
CA LEU A 50 13.50 5.71 4.39
C LEU A 50 14.39 5.18 5.51
N ASN A 51 13.80 4.58 6.55
CA ASN A 51 14.57 3.97 7.65
C ASN A 51 15.46 2.81 7.18
N LYS A 52 15.11 2.16 6.06
CA LYS A 52 15.92 1.09 5.42
C LYS A 52 17.00 1.65 4.48
N GLY A 53 16.78 2.85 3.94
CA GLY A 53 17.78 3.59 3.18
C GLY A 53 17.19 4.38 2.00
N GLU A 54 17.96 5.33 1.46
CA GLU A 54 17.52 6.21 0.37
C GLU A 54 17.12 5.46 -0.91
N LYS A 55 17.77 4.32 -1.20
CA LYS A 55 17.42 3.48 -2.35
C LYS A 55 16.01 2.90 -2.23
N ASP A 56 15.62 2.46 -1.03
CA ASP A 56 14.30 1.89 -0.78
C ASP A 56 13.21 2.96 -0.79
N LYS A 57 13.48 4.11 -0.18
CA LYS A 57 12.63 5.30 -0.30
C LYS A 57 12.39 5.67 -1.76
N TYR A 58 13.43 5.71 -2.60
CA TYR A 58 13.28 6.06 -4.02
C TYR A 58 12.36 5.07 -4.77
N LYS A 59 12.53 3.76 -4.53
CA LYS A 59 11.63 2.74 -5.09
C LYS A 59 10.19 2.93 -4.62
N MET A 60 9.99 3.24 -3.34
CA MET A 60 8.65 3.45 -2.78
C MET A 60 7.98 4.70 -3.38
N LEU A 61 8.73 5.77 -3.62
CA LEU A 61 8.23 6.96 -4.30
C LEU A 61 7.81 6.67 -5.76
N ILE A 62 8.58 5.83 -6.47
CA ILE A 62 8.17 5.36 -7.81
C ILE A 62 6.88 4.54 -7.73
N PHE A 63 6.80 3.58 -6.80
CA PHE A 63 5.61 2.77 -6.63
C PHE A 63 4.38 3.63 -6.31
N ARG A 64 4.54 4.65 -5.45
CA ARG A 64 3.50 5.64 -5.17
C ARG A 64 3.06 6.35 -6.45
N ALA A 65 4.00 6.85 -7.24
CA ALA A 65 3.67 7.55 -8.49
C ALA A 65 2.93 6.64 -9.49
N LEU A 66 3.33 5.37 -9.61
CA LEU A 66 2.64 4.38 -10.45
C LEU A 66 1.23 4.12 -9.94
N SER A 67 1.08 3.80 -8.65
CA SER A 67 -0.22 3.56 -8.00
C SER A 67 -1.15 4.77 -8.13
N LYS A 68 -0.60 5.99 -8.08
CA LYS A 68 -1.36 7.22 -8.26
C LYS A 68 -1.98 7.35 -9.64
N ASN A 69 -1.30 6.85 -10.67
CA ASN A 69 -1.63 7.06 -12.08
C ASN A 69 -2.17 5.80 -12.76
N ILE A 70 -2.23 4.66 -12.08
CA ILE A 70 -2.51 3.35 -12.70
C ILE A 70 -3.84 3.30 -13.45
N GLN A 71 -4.82 4.12 -13.05
CA GLN A 71 -6.11 4.24 -13.75
C GLN A 71 -6.00 4.84 -15.16
N ASN A 72 -4.92 5.56 -15.46
CA ASN A 72 -4.66 6.15 -16.78
C ASN A 72 -3.91 5.21 -17.73
N PHE A 73 -3.52 4.03 -17.25
CA PHE A 73 -2.78 3.05 -18.04
C PHE A 73 -3.76 2.19 -18.84
N PRO A 74 -3.29 1.46 -19.88
CA PRO A 74 -4.13 0.48 -20.57
C PRO A 74 -4.81 -0.47 -19.56
N PHE A 75 -6.08 -0.80 -19.80
CA PHE A 75 -6.89 -1.57 -18.86
C PHE A 75 -6.24 -2.90 -18.43
N SER A 76 -5.54 -3.58 -19.35
CA SER A 76 -4.79 -4.81 -19.04
C SER A 76 -3.68 -4.59 -18.01
N VAL A 77 -2.97 -3.47 -18.07
CA VAL A 77 -1.94 -3.09 -17.10
C VAL A 77 -2.58 -2.75 -15.77
N TYR A 78 -3.68 -1.99 -15.78
CA TYR A 78 -4.45 -1.68 -14.58
C TYR A 78 -4.93 -2.95 -13.87
N GLN A 79 -5.52 -3.91 -14.60
CA GLN A 79 -5.99 -5.16 -14.02
C GLN A 79 -4.86 -5.96 -13.40
N HIS A 80 -3.73 -6.13 -14.08
CA HIS A 80 -2.59 -6.88 -13.52
C HIS A 80 -2.00 -6.19 -12.29
N PHE A 81 -1.93 -4.87 -12.28
CA PHE A 81 -1.32 -4.13 -11.16
C PHE A 81 -2.21 -4.12 -9.91
N THR A 82 -3.53 -4.15 -10.09
CA THR A 82 -4.51 -4.00 -9.01
C THR A 82 -5.19 -5.32 -8.61
N SER A 83 -4.97 -6.41 -9.34
CA SER A 83 -5.55 -7.73 -9.03
C SER A 83 -4.66 -8.90 -9.47
N GLY A 84 -4.93 -10.09 -8.91
CA GLY A 84 -4.26 -11.33 -9.30
C GLY A 84 -2.78 -11.39 -8.90
N GLN A 85 -1.99 -12.21 -9.59
CA GLN A 85 -0.63 -12.55 -9.16
C GLN A 85 0.33 -11.35 -9.08
N ALA A 86 0.22 -10.39 -10.00
CA ALA A 86 1.07 -9.20 -9.97
C ALA A 86 0.72 -8.25 -8.81
N TYR A 87 -0.57 -8.17 -8.43
CA TYR A 87 -0.97 -7.51 -7.19
C TYR A 87 -0.36 -8.21 -5.96
N GLU A 88 -0.44 -9.54 -5.89
CA GLU A 88 0.15 -10.30 -4.77
C GLU A 88 1.66 -10.03 -4.64
N TYR A 89 2.40 -10.01 -5.75
CA TYR A 89 3.83 -9.66 -5.72
C TYR A 89 4.10 -8.23 -5.25
N ASN A 90 3.24 -7.28 -5.64
CA ASN A 90 3.34 -5.90 -5.14
C ASN A 90 3.12 -5.86 -3.62
N MET A 91 2.12 -6.59 -3.12
CA MET A 91 1.83 -6.66 -1.68
C MET A 91 2.98 -7.32 -0.90
N ASP A 92 3.50 -8.47 -1.36
CA ASP A 92 4.66 -9.13 -0.74
C ASP A 92 5.89 -8.21 -0.68
N TRP A 93 6.07 -7.35 -1.68
CA TRP A 93 7.15 -6.36 -1.66
C TRP A 93 6.89 -5.23 -0.66
N LEU A 94 5.65 -4.73 -0.58
CA LEU A 94 5.24 -3.68 0.35
C LEU A 94 5.28 -4.12 1.82
N GLU A 95 5.04 -5.41 2.11
CA GLU A 95 5.08 -5.99 3.46
C GLU A 95 6.41 -5.67 4.17
N LYS A 96 7.50 -5.61 3.41
CA LYS A 96 8.84 -5.25 3.90
C LYS A 96 8.90 -3.86 4.56
N TYR A 97 7.92 -3.01 4.36
CA TYR A 97 7.89 -1.64 4.85
C TYR A 97 6.65 -1.37 5.74
N ALA A 98 5.90 -2.41 6.12
CA ALA A 98 4.69 -2.27 6.93
C ALA A 98 4.96 -1.86 8.40
N GLU A 99 6.17 -2.18 8.90
CA GLU A 99 6.67 -1.87 10.25
C GLU A 99 7.81 -0.84 10.21
#